data_AF-A0A6N8H6P3-F1
#
_entry.id   AF-A0A6N8H6P3-F1
#
_cell.length_a   1.000
_cell.length_b   1.000
_cell.length_c   1.000
_cell.angle_alpha   90.00
_cell.angle_beta   90.00
_cell.angle_gamma   90.00
#
_symmetry.space_group_name_H-M   'P 1'
#
loop_
_entity.id
_entity.type
_entity.pdbx_description
1 polymer ?
#
loop_
_entity_poly.entity_id
_entity_poly.type
_entity_poly.pdbx_seq_one_letter_code
_entity_poly.pdbx_strand_id
1 'polypeptide(L)'
;MSKADKERQARRQRMLARERGHTSTYPIPGTSGDIGLRTPQPVRRSRGTTPPPTPEKQPDNVKSFTPLIQQRQRRHYTVLAVLILCIAAAVFVFTGAMSASIALLGDAADSLSLYFNRSDGGWPVNTGISEPIQIAELAGGFVELDSEDVVVYSAYGAKVRSFQPGYARPVMAVGGTHFVVYNRAGSDLQVSSRTKALYTKTFDNSILLCAMSNNNTLAVVTESGRYAAQLQIFDPSFRQTYSWEMTQNEGTPIAVAFSPDNRQFAAGTLAARQGQLGCKVYFMSTSSNSEGPAYTASQGSMLLSLDWQSESRVVAVFDTYIAVLDPRTATETARYDFGGATLQSAAPGQRQTALLLNIRGGNSLVTLDNDLTPLAEIPARQAYGIKATDTSVYLLCPNAVECYGFDGVQNWVQDNFSARPIQVLKASELLVFTGSRAEVLTPPDNANNTNDS
;
A
#
# COMPACT_ATOMS: atom_id res chain seq x y z
N MET A 1 -20.49 46.15 -24.86
CA MET A 1 -20.80 44.74 -24.54
C MET A 1 -20.18 43.85 -25.60
N SER A 2 -19.33 42.91 -25.16
CA SER A 2 -18.59 42.00 -26.03
C SER A 2 -19.51 40.92 -26.61
N LYS A 3 -19.12 40.31 -27.74
CA LYS A 3 -19.84 39.18 -28.37
C LYS A 3 -20.05 38.02 -27.37
N ALA A 4 -19.09 37.82 -26.47
CA ALA A 4 -19.15 36.84 -25.40
C ALA A 4 -20.23 37.16 -24.33
N ASP A 5 -20.50 38.44 -24.07
CA ASP A 5 -21.50 38.86 -23.08
C ASP A 5 -22.93 38.65 -23.59
N LYS A 6 -23.15 38.90 -24.89
CA LYS A 6 -24.43 38.60 -25.56
C LYS A 6 -24.73 37.11 -25.55
N GLU A 7 -23.71 36.27 -25.75
CA GLU A 7 -23.87 34.83 -25.77
C GLU A 7 -24.13 34.24 -24.37
N ARG A 8 -23.49 34.79 -23.33
CA ARG A 8 -23.79 34.46 -21.92
C ARG A 8 -25.21 34.89 -21.53
N GLN A 9 -25.68 36.06 -21.96
CA GLN A 9 -27.06 36.50 -21.70
C GLN A 9 -28.09 35.63 -22.42
N ALA A 10 -27.84 35.26 -23.68
CA ALA A 10 -28.73 34.38 -24.44
C ALA A 10 -28.82 32.96 -23.85
N ARG A 11 -27.70 32.39 -23.37
CA ARG A 11 -27.71 31.10 -22.66
C ARG A 11 -28.44 31.17 -21.33
N ARG A 12 -28.32 32.28 -20.59
CA ARG A 12 -29.04 32.49 -19.32
C ARG A 12 -30.55 32.66 -19.54
N GLN A 13 -30.97 33.34 -20.60
CA GLN A 13 -32.39 33.45 -20.99
C GLN A 13 -32.99 32.10 -21.42
N ARG A 14 -32.22 31.24 -22.10
CA ARG A 14 -32.68 29.90 -22.50
C ARG A 14 -32.82 28.92 -21.32
N MET A 15 -31.98 29.05 -20.29
CA MET A 15 -32.17 28.28 -19.04
C MET A 15 -33.38 28.76 -18.23
N LEU A 16 -33.56 30.08 -18.11
CA LEU A 16 -34.70 30.67 -17.40
C LEU A 16 -36.05 30.43 -18.10
N ALA A 17 -36.06 30.20 -19.41
CA ALA A 17 -37.25 29.80 -20.17
C ALA A 17 -37.64 28.32 -19.95
N ARG A 18 -36.68 27.45 -19.58
CA ARG A 18 -36.95 26.04 -19.22
C ARG A 18 -37.41 25.88 -17.77
N GLU A 19 -37.09 26.84 -16.91
CA GLU A 19 -37.45 26.79 -15.47
C GLU A 19 -38.80 27.50 -15.14
N ARG A 20 -39.45 28.17 -16.10
CA ARG A 20 -40.72 28.91 -15.89
C ARG A 20 -41.97 28.34 -16.58
N GLY A 21 -41.93 27.12 -17.10
CA GLY A 21 -43.11 26.43 -17.65
C GLY A 21 -43.74 25.45 -16.67
N HIS A 22 -44.65 25.95 -15.82
CA HIS A 22 -45.45 25.18 -14.86
C HIS A 22 -46.54 24.29 -15.49
N THR A 23 -46.94 23.31 -14.67
CA THR A 23 -48.03 22.35 -14.75
C THR A 23 -49.46 22.94 -14.86
N SER A 24 -50.35 22.19 -15.55
CA SER A 24 -51.74 21.84 -15.13
C SER A 24 -52.97 22.41 -15.91
N THR A 25 -53.82 21.45 -16.35
CA THR A 25 -55.32 21.37 -16.37
C THR A 25 -56.21 21.87 -17.55
N TYR A 26 -57.16 20.99 -17.95
CA TYR A 26 -58.46 21.13 -18.69
C TYR A 26 -58.53 20.90 -20.24
N PRO A 27 -59.64 20.36 -20.83
CA PRO A 27 -59.74 18.95 -21.29
C PRO A 27 -60.35 18.65 -22.71
N ILE A 28 -60.29 17.35 -23.08
CA ILE A 28 -60.93 16.42 -24.07
C ILE A 28 -62.21 16.86 -24.88
N PRO A 29 -62.52 16.23 -26.06
CA PRO A 29 -63.49 15.11 -26.08
C PRO A 29 -63.25 13.93 -27.08
N GLY A 30 -63.60 12.71 -26.63
CA GLY A 30 -64.04 11.55 -27.44
C GLY A 30 -63.07 10.35 -27.53
N THR A 31 -63.36 9.12 -27.06
CA THR A 31 -64.57 8.58 -26.44
C THR A 31 -64.24 7.25 -25.74
N SER A 32 -64.80 7.09 -24.53
CA SER A 32 -65.22 5.84 -23.87
C SER A 32 -64.13 4.86 -23.44
N GLY A 33 -64.01 4.43 -22.18
CA GLY A 33 -64.77 4.62 -20.96
C GLY A 33 -64.04 3.76 -19.90
N ASP A 34 -63.47 4.44 -18.92
CA ASP A 34 -63.90 4.45 -17.52
C ASP A 34 -63.76 3.14 -16.71
N ILE A 35 -62.85 3.27 -15.73
CA ILE A 35 -63.06 3.01 -14.29
C ILE A 35 -63.28 1.54 -13.89
N GLY A 36 -62.65 0.98 -12.86
CA GLY A 36 -61.92 1.53 -11.73
C GLY A 36 -62.01 0.53 -10.59
N LEU A 37 -60.98 0.51 -9.76
CA LEU A 37 -60.82 -0.28 -8.56
C LEU A 37 -61.99 -0.13 -7.55
N ARG A 38 -62.56 -1.26 -7.10
CA ARG A 38 -62.55 -1.78 -5.70
C ARG A 38 -63.80 -2.65 -5.41
N THR A 39 -63.51 -3.80 -4.83
CA THR A 39 -64.38 -4.73 -4.09
C THR A 39 -65.25 -3.99 -3.05
N PRO A 40 -66.49 -4.48 -2.74
CA PRO A 40 -66.63 -5.65 -1.84
C PRO A 40 -67.82 -6.60 -2.13
N GLN A 41 -67.66 -7.83 -1.61
CA GLN A 41 -68.69 -8.88 -1.42
C GLN A 41 -69.98 -8.34 -0.75
N PRO A 42 -71.18 -8.91 -1.02
CA PRO A 42 -71.60 -10.13 -0.33
C PRO A 42 -72.55 -11.11 -1.09
N VAL A 43 -72.28 -12.41 -0.87
CA VAL A 43 -73.16 -13.52 -0.43
C VAL A 43 -74.65 -13.62 -0.87
N ARG A 44 -74.94 -14.80 -1.47
CA ARG A 44 -76.19 -15.63 -1.51
C ARG A 44 -77.40 -15.20 -2.36
N ARG A 45 -77.77 -16.04 -3.35
CA ARG A 45 -78.76 -17.13 -3.21
C ARG A 45 -78.92 -17.94 -4.50
N SER A 46 -79.15 -19.24 -4.33
CA SER A 46 -79.32 -20.29 -5.33
C SER A 46 -80.78 -20.48 -5.77
N ARG A 47 -81.00 -20.90 -7.03
CA ARG A 47 -82.03 -21.85 -7.54
C ARG A 47 -81.93 -21.90 -9.07
N GLY A 48 -81.94 -23.01 -9.78
CA GLY A 48 -82.04 -24.42 -9.43
C GLY A 48 -82.08 -25.30 -10.71
N THR A 49 -81.81 -26.60 -10.49
CA THR A 49 -82.35 -27.81 -11.18
C THR A 49 -82.05 -28.03 -12.69
N THR A 50 -81.07 -28.85 -13.13
CA THR A 50 -80.92 -30.35 -13.21
C THR A 50 -81.54 -30.99 -14.50
N PRO A 51 -81.15 -32.21 -14.98
CA PRO A 51 -80.06 -32.54 -15.93
C PRO A 51 -80.57 -33.58 -17.02
N PRO A 52 -79.87 -34.70 -17.39
CA PRO A 52 -78.70 -35.03 -18.26
C PRO A 52 -79.15 -35.74 -19.62
N PRO A 53 -78.36 -36.42 -20.52
CA PRO A 53 -77.42 -37.56 -20.30
C PRO A 53 -76.11 -37.58 -21.14
N THR A 54 -75.30 -38.59 -20.79
CA THR A 54 -73.92 -39.07 -21.06
C THR A 54 -73.72 -39.76 -22.45
N PRO A 55 -72.55 -40.37 -22.82
CA PRO A 55 -71.28 -39.82 -23.32
C PRO A 55 -70.79 -40.52 -24.65
N GLU A 56 -69.51 -40.30 -24.98
CA GLU A 56 -68.60 -41.09 -25.85
C GLU A 56 -68.46 -40.75 -27.35
N LYS A 57 -67.33 -40.10 -27.67
CA LYS A 57 -66.40 -40.55 -28.74
C LYS A 57 -65.00 -39.90 -28.66
N GLN A 58 -64.03 -40.78 -28.41
CA GLN A 58 -62.67 -40.86 -29.00
C GLN A 58 -61.61 -39.75 -28.75
N PRO A 59 -60.37 -40.11 -28.36
CA PRO A 59 -59.37 -39.16 -27.85
C PRO A 59 -58.51 -38.51 -28.94
N ASP A 60 -58.20 -37.25 -28.68
CA ASP A 60 -57.15 -36.43 -29.29
C ASP A 60 -55.75 -37.00 -29.05
N ASN A 61 -54.91 -37.05 -30.09
CA ASN A 61 -53.45 -36.98 -29.89
C ASN A 61 -52.68 -36.57 -31.16
N VAL A 62 -52.40 -35.27 -31.32
CA VAL A 62 -51.19 -34.81 -32.01
C VAL A 62 -50.61 -33.63 -31.22
N LYS A 63 -49.65 -33.91 -30.32
CA LYS A 63 -48.83 -32.86 -29.69
C LYS A 63 -47.81 -32.34 -30.69
N SER A 64 -47.80 -31.03 -30.89
CA SER A 64 -46.84 -30.29 -31.70
C SER A 64 -45.44 -30.30 -31.06
N PHE A 65 -44.44 -30.80 -31.77
CA PHE A 65 -43.02 -30.77 -31.40
C PHE A 65 -42.38 -29.40 -31.69
N THR A 66 -42.91 -28.33 -31.11
CA THR A 66 -42.39 -26.95 -31.29
C THR A 66 -42.16 -26.21 -29.97
N PRO A 67 -41.43 -26.80 -29.00
CA PRO A 67 -40.61 -25.94 -28.13
C PRO A 67 -39.17 -26.43 -27.85
N LEU A 68 -38.76 -27.62 -28.32
CA LEU A 68 -37.47 -28.21 -27.93
C LEU A 68 -36.24 -27.70 -28.73
N ILE A 69 -36.43 -27.15 -29.93
CA ILE A 69 -35.33 -26.70 -30.78
C ILE A 69 -34.79 -25.32 -30.35
N GLN A 70 -35.64 -24.43 -29.85
CA GLN A 70 -35.24 -23.08 -29.44
C GLN A 70 -34.40 -23.06 -28.14
N GLN A 71 -34.61 -24.03 -27.25
CA GLN A 71 -33.87 -24.11 -25.98
C GLN A 71 -32.41 -24.57 -26.17
N ARG A 72 -32.16 -25.45 -27.15
CA ARG A 72 -30.80 -25.86 -27.54
C ARG A 72 -30.04 -24.72 -28.20
N GLN A 73 -30.67 -23.98 -29.12
CA GLN A 73 -30.02 -22.84 -29.79
C GLN A 73 -29.60 -21.77 -28.78
N ARG A 74 -30.45 -21.39 -27.82
CA ARG A 74 -30.06 -20.43 -26.77
C ARG A 74 -28.87 -20.93 -25.95
N ARG A 75 -28.84 -22.21 -25.57
CA ARG A 75 -27.68 -22.81 -24.87
C ARG A 75 -26.42 -22.78 -25.73
N HIS A 76 -26.51 -23.09 -27.02
CA HIS A 76 -25.37 -22.99 -27.94
C HIS A 76 -24.86 -21.57 -28.09
N TYR A 77 -25.74 -20.56 -28.23
CA TYR A 77 -25.33 -19.15 -28.25
C TYR A 77 -24.74 -18.68 -26.92
N THR A 78 -25.26 -19.16 -25.79
CA THR A 78 -24.70 -18.82 -24.46
C THR A 78 -23.31 -19.44 -24.29
N VAL A 79 -23.14 -20.71 -24.65
CA VAL A 79 -21.85 -21.40 -24.61
C VAL A 79 -20.85 -20.76 -25.57
N LEU A 80 -21.27 -20.39 -26.78
CA LEU A 80 -20.42 -19.72 -27.76
C LEU A 80 -20.04 -18.31 -27.30
N ALA A 81 -20.96 -17.56 -26.69
CA ALA A 81 -20.66 -16.26 -26.10
C ALA A 81 -19.67 -16.38 -24.93
N VAL A 82 -19.83 -17.39 -24.05
CA VAL A 82 -18.88 -17.68 -22.98
C VAL A 82 -17.52 -18.08 -23.55
N LEU A 83 -17.48 -18.92 -24.59
CA LEU A 83 -16.24 -19.33 -25.24
C LEU A 83 -15.51 -18.14 -25.88
N ILE A 84 -16.23 -17.25 -26.58
CA ILE A 84 -15.67 -16.01 -27.15
C ILE A 84 -15.16 -15.09 -26.04
N LEU A 85 -15.88 -14.97 -24.93
CA LEU A 85 -15.42 -14.20 -23.77
C LEU A 85 -14.14 -14.80 -23.17
N CYS A 86 -14.05 -16.13 -23.06
CA CYS A 86 -12.85 -16.83 -22.59
C CYS A 86 -11.67 -16.66 -23.54
N ILE A 87 -11.89 -16.75 -24.86
CA ILE A 87 -10.85 -16.53 -25.87
C ILE A 87 -10.41 -15.07 -25.86
N ALA A 88 -11.34 -14.12 -25.77
CA ALA A 88 -11.01 -12.70 -25.64
C ALA A 88 -10.19 -12.45 -24.37
N ALA A 89 -10.62 -12.97 -23.21
CA ALA A 89 -9.87 -12.88 -21.97
C ALA A 89 -8.45 -13.49 -22.11
N ALA A 90 -8.33 -14.67 -22.73
CA ALA A 90 -7.05 -15.31 -22.99
C ALA A 90 -6.16 -14.47 -23.91
N VAL A 91 -6.69 -13.92 -25.01
CA VAL A 91 -5.96 -13.04 -25.93
C VAL A 91 -5.52 -11.76 -25.22
N PHE A 92 -6.37 -11.15 -24.39
CA PHE A 92 -6.04 -9.97 -23.60
C PHE A 92 -4.98 -10.24 -22.51
N VAL A 93 -4.95 -11.45 -21.94
CA VAL A 93 -3.88 -11.91 -21.04
C VAL A 93 -2.57 -12.11 -21.82
N PHE A 94 -2.62 -12.75 -23.00
CA PHE A 94 -1.46 -13.03 -23.82
C PHE A 94 -0.84 -11.78 -24.47
N THR A 95 -1.64 -10.77 -24.84
CA THR A 95 -1.14 -9.49 -25.37
C THR A 95 -0.55 -8.57 -24.30
N GLY A 96 -0.71 -8.92 -23.01
CA GLY A 96 -0.06 -8.20 -21.91
C GLY A 96 -0.62 -6.81 -21.61
N ALA A 97 -1.79 -6.46 -22.15
CA ALA A 97 -2.43 -5.15 -21.93
C ALA A 97 -3.12 -5.02 -20.56
N MET A 98 -3.20 -6.11 -19.77
CA MET A 98 -3.91 -6.16 -18.47
C MET A 98 -3.03 -6.69 -17.31
N SER A 99 -1.71 -6.66 -17.45
CA SER A 99 -0.81 -7.34 -16.53
C SER A 99 -0.95 -6.83 -15.08
N ALA A 100 -1.07 -5.50 -14.91
CA ALA A 100 -1.38 -4.88 -13.61
C ALA A 100 -2.75 -5.30 -13.05
N SER A 101 -3.77 -5.46 -13.89
CA SER A 101 -5.10 -5.93 -13.46
C SER A 101 -5.09 -7.37 -12.95
N ILE A 102 -4.24 -8.22 -13.54
CA ILE A 102 -4.06 -9.61 -13.08
C ILE A 102 -3.32 -9.65 -11.74
N ALA A 103 -2.29 -8.81 -11.57
CA ALA A 103 -1.60 -8.66 -10.28
C ALA A 103 -2.56 -8.23 -9.17
N LEU A 104 -3.40 -7.22 -9.43
CA LEU A 104 -4.43 -6.75 -8.49
C LEU A 104 -5.46 -7.83 -8.14
N LEU A 105 -5.87 -8.67 -9.11
CA LEU A 105 -6.75 -9.82 -8.84
C LEU A 105 -6.07 -10.86 -7.95
N GLY A 106 -4.78 -11.11 -8.14
CA GLY A 106 -3.97 -11.96 -7.27
C GLY A 106 -3.96 -11.45 -5.83
N ASP A 107 -3.74 -10.15 -5.65
CA ASP A 107 -3.76 -9.50 -4.33
C ASP A 107 -5.13 -9.56 -3.64
N ALA A 108 -6.20 -9.38 -4.40
CA ALA A 108 -7.57 -9.50 -3.90
C ALA A 108 -7.88 -10.94 -3.46
N ALA A 109 -7.45 -11.94 -4.24
CA ALA A 109 -7.60 -13.34 -3.90
C ALA A 109 -6.81 -13.71 -2.62
N ASP A 110 -5.56 -13.24 -2.50
CA ASP A 110 -4.76 -13.40 -1.29
C ASP A 110 -5.47 -12.80 -0.07
N SER A 111 -5.96 -11.56 -0.17
CA SER A 111 -6.69 -10.90 0.91
C SER A 111 -7.97 -11.64 1.31
N LEU A 112 -8.76 -12.14 0.34
CA LEU A 112 -9.96 -12.93 0.61
C LEU A 112 -9.63 -14.24 1.31
N SER A 113 -8.60 -14.95 0.84
CA SER A 113 -8.16 -16.20 1.46
C SER A 113 -7.74 -15.99 2.92
N LEU A 114 -6.98 -14.92 3.20
CA LEU A 114 -6.55 -14.56 4.54
C LEU A 114 -7.72 -14.14 5.44
N TYR A 115 -8.73 -13.47 4.88
CA TYR A 115 -9.93 -13.11 5.63
C TYR A 115 -10.74 -14.35 6.04
N PHE A 116 -10.87 -15.35 5.16
CA PHE A 116 -11.56 -16.60 5.50
C PHE A 116 -10.78 -17.46 6.50
N ASN A 117 -9.44 -17.43 6.45
CA ASN A 117 -8.56 -18.16 7.38
C ASN A 117 -8.23 -17.40 8.67
N ARG A 118 -8.96 -16.32 8.99
CA ARG A 118 -8.69 -15.50 10.17
C ARG A 118 -8.89 -16.22 11.51
N SER A 119 -9.67 -17.30 11.53
CA SER A 119 -9.97 -18.07 12.76
C SER A 119 -8.74 -18.75 13.37
N ASP A 120 -7.70 -18.94 12.57
CA ASP A 120 -6.52 -19.71 12.94
C ASP A 120 -5.38 -18.80 13.46
N GLY A 121 -5.62 -17.49 13.49
CA GLY A 121 -4.68 -16.49 14.01
C GLY A 121 -5.00 -16.05 15.43
N GLY A 122 -4.00 -15.46 16.08
CA GLY A 122 -4.16 -14.81 17.38
C GLY A 122 -2.86 -14.16 17.82
N TRP A 123 -2.96 -13.21 18.74
CA TRP A 123 -1.80 -12.61 19.40
C TRP A 123 -1.74 -13.11 20.84
N PRO A 124 -0.54 -13.34 21.40
CA PRO A 124 0.79 -13.25 20.79
C PRO A 124 1.10 -14.40 19.82
N VAL A 125 2.12 -14.24 18.98
CA VAL A 125 2.67 -15.30 18.12
C VAL A 125 4.13 -15.57 18.43
N ASN A 126 4.56 -16.83 18.27
CA ASN A 126 5.97 -17.20 18.18
C ASN A 126 6.34 -17.30 16.69
N THR A 127 7.24 -16.43 16.23
CA THR A 127 7.66 -16.34 14.83
C THR A 127 8.68 -17.43 14.48
N GLY A 128 9.39 -17.93 15.49
CA GLY A 128 10.52 -18.86 15.35
C GLY A 128 11.85 -18.16 15.05
N ILE A 129 11.82 -16.86 14.73
CA ILE A 129 13.02 -16.06 14.44
C ILE A 129 13.40 -15.28 15.69
N SER A 130 14.56 -15.57 16.29
CA SER A 130 14.99 -14.90 17.54
C SER A 130 15.82 -13.64 17.29
N GLU A 131 16.55 -13.61 16.18
CA GLU A 131 17.47 -12.53 15.80
C GLU A 131 17.16 -12.04 14.38
N PRO A 132 16.06 -11.31 14.21
CA PRO A 132 15.67 -10.82 12.89
C PRO A 132 16.67 -9.79 12.37
N ILE A 133 17.00 -9.92 11.09
CA ILE A 133 17.77 -8.92 10.34
C ILE A 133 16.85 -7.75 9.95
N GLN A 134 15.62 -8.05 9.50
CA GLN A 134 14.63 -7.04 9.12
C GLN A 134 13.21 -7.49 9.48
N ILE A 135 12.41 -6.54 9.97
CA ILE A 135 10.97 -6.69 10.18
C ILE A 135 10.26 -5.53 9.50
N ALA A 136 9.26 -5.83 8.68
CA ALA A 136 8.50 -4.83 7.94
C ALA A 136 7.02 -5.16 7.91
N GLU A 137 6.20 -4.10 7.79
CA GLU A 137 4.76 -4.22 7.60
C GLU A 137 4.46 -4.78 6.21
N LEU A 138 3.47 -5.67 6.12
CA LEU A 138 3.04 -6.26 4.86
C LEU A 138 1.52 -6.42 4.85
N ALA A 139 0.83 -5.46 4.23
CA ALA A 139 -0.62 -5.44 4.01
C ALA A 139 -1.44 -5.80 5.27
N GLY A 140 -1.23 -5.03 6.33
CA GLY A 140 -1.81 -5.14 7.66
C GLY A 140 -1.11 -6.14 8.58
N GLY A 141 -0.35 -7.09 8.04
CA GLY A 141 0.47 -8.02 8.80
C GLY A 141 1.93 -7.62 8.82
N PHE A 142 2.83 -8.60 8.85
CA PHE A 142 4.26 -8.36 8.79
C PHE A 142 5.01 -9.50 8.11
N VAL A 143 6.21 -9.17 7.64
CA VAL A 143 7.22 -10.12 7.19
C VAL A 143 8.48 -9.91 8.01
N GLU A 144 9.09 -11.02 8.42
CA GLU A 144 10.32 -11.05 9.20
C GLU A 144 11.34 -11.92 8.46
N LEU A 145 12.57 -11.42 8.40
CA LEU A 145 13.71 -12.03 7.74
C LEU A 145 14.86 -12.16 8.75
N ASP A 146 15.44 -13.35 8.86
CA ASP A 146 16.76 -13.55 9.47
C ASP A 146 17.81 -13.99 8.44
N SER A 147 18.90 -14.62 8.88
CA SER A 147 19.96 -15.09 7.99
C SER A 147 19.56 -16.26 7.10
N GLU A 148 18.53 -17.04 7.46
CA GLU A 148 18.16 -18.29 6.80
C GLU A 148 16.70 -18.33 6.35
N ASP A 149 15.79 -17.81 7.17
CA ASP A 149 14.35 -17.95 7.07
C ASP A 149 13.64 -16.62 6.82
N VAL A 150 12.53 -16.72 6.08
CA VAL A 150 11.53 -15.67 5.92
C VAL A 150 10.20 -16.19 6.41
N VAL A 151 9.56 -15.46 7.31
CA VAL A 151 8.22 -15.75 7.80
C VAL A 151 7.28 -14.59 7.50
N VAL A 152 6.05 -14.92 7.08
CA VAL A 152 5.00 -13.96 6.78
C VAL A 152 3.80 -14.24 7.67
N TYR A 153 3.30 -13.20 8.34
CA TYR A 153 2.12 -13.25 9.20
C TYR A 153 1.06 -12.29 8.69
N SER A 154 -0.20 -12.69 8.86
CA SER A 154 -1.36 -11.86 8.52
C SER A 154 -1.62 -10.79 9.58
N ALA A 155 -2.52 -9.86 9.25
CA ALA A 155 -3.05 -8.85 10.18
C ALA A 155 -3.66 -9.43 11.47
N TYR A 156 -4.04 -10.71 11.44
CA TYR A 156 -4.71 -11.40 12.55
C TYR A 156 -3.77 -12.32 13.34
N GLY A 157 -2.46 -12.28 13.09
CA GLY A 157 -1.50 -13.15 13.77
C GLY A 157 -1.50 -14.60 13.26
N ALA A 158 -2.02 -14.88 12.07
CA ALA A 158 -1.90 -16.21 11.47
C ALA A 158 -0.60 -16.30 10.65
N LYS A 159 0.20 -17.36 10.85
CA LYS A 159 1.37 -17.63 10.00
C LYS A 159 0.89 -18.00 8.60
N VAL A 160 1.21 -17.16 7.62
CA VAL A 160 0.78 -17.32 6.22
C VAL A 160 1.79 -18.18 5.47
N ARG A 161 3.09 -17.92 5.67
CA ARG A 161 4.15 -18.57 4.90
C ARG A 161 5.46 -18.61 5.69
N SER A 162 6.27 -19.63 5.39
CA SER A 162 7.67 -19.78 5.80
C SER A 162 8.46 -20.28 4.59
N PHE A 163 9.65 -19.76 4.33
CA PHE A 163 10.57 -20.35 3.35
C PHE A 163 12.01 -19.87 3.59
N GLN A 164 12.98 -20.60 3.04
CA GLN A 164 14.40 -20.28 3.15
C GLN A 164 14.92 -19.78 1.79
N PRO A 165 15.38 -18.52 1.67
CA PRO A 165 15.90 -17.99 0.40
C PRO A 165 17.22 -18.62 -0.04
N GLY A 166 18.03 -19.13 0.90
CA GLY A 166 19.35 -19.69 0.60
C GLY A 166 20.40 -18.66 0.20
N TYR A 167 20.24 -17.40 0.60
CA TYR A 167 21.17 -16.31 0.29
C TYR A 167 22.22 -16.14 1.37
N ALA A 168 23.46 -15.86 0.97
CA ALA A 168 24.56 -15.61 1.92
C ALA A 168 24.40 -14.28 2.67
N ARG A 169 23.77 -13.28 2.04
CA ARG A 169 23.55 -11.94 2.60
C ARG A 169 22.12 -11.50 2.28
N PRO A 170 21.10 -12.10 2.91
CA PRO A 170 19.72 -11.80 2.60
C PRO A 170 19.38 -10.37 3.03
N VAL A 171 18.69 -9.66 2.15
CA VAL A 171 18.09 -8.34 2.43
C VAL A 171 16.69 -8.33 1.84
N MET A 172 15.79 -7.59 2.48
CA MET A 172 14.40 -7.45 2.10
C MET A 172 14.03 -6.00 1.80
N ALA A 173 13.18 -5.81 0.79
CA ALA A 173 12.44 -4.58 0.57
C ALA A 173 10.94 -4.90 0.41
N VAL A 174 10.09 -4.10 1.02
CA VAL A 174 8.63 -4.31 1.05
C VAL A 174 7.92 -3.14 0.42
N GLY A 175 6.83 -3.43 -0.31
CA GLY A 175 5.97 -2.39 -0.87
C GLY A 175 4.58 -2.94 -1.18
N GLY A 176 3.56 -2.24 -0.71
CA GLY A 176 2.16 -2.58 -0.94
C GLY A 176 1.80 -3.93 -0.32
N THR A 177 1.57 -4.93 -1.17
CA THR A 177 1.21 -6.31 -0.78
C THR A 177 2.31 -7.32 -1.07
N HIS A 178 3.44 -6.85 -1.57
CA HIS A 178 4.56 -7.67 -2.03
C HIS A 178 5.84 -7.32 -1.27
N PHE A 179 6.79 -8.25 -1.32
CA PHE A 179 8.14 -8.01 -0.86
C PHE A 179 9.14 -8.76 -1.74
N VAL A 180 10.35 -8.24 -1.83
CA VAL A 180 11.49 -8.90 -2.47
C VAL A 180 12.50 -9.26 -1.41
N VAL A 181 13.03 -10.47 -1.51
CA VAL A 181 14.23 -10.90 -0.79
C VAL A 181 15.32 -11.14 -1.83
N TYR A 182 16.51 -10.60 -1.58
CA TYR A 182 17.62 -10.65 -2.52
C TYR A 182 18.95 -10.88 -1.80
N ASN A 183 19.92 -11.42 -2.53
CA ASN A 183 21.27 -11.63 -2.02
C ASN A 183 22.11 -10.37 -2.26
N ARG A 184 22.38 -9.56 -1.22
CA ARG A 184 23.17 -8.34 -1.38
C ARG A 184 24.63 -8.68 -1.72
N ALA A 185 25.14 -8.10 -2.80
CA ALA A 185 26.39 -8.46 -3.47
C ALA A 185 26.39 -9.88 -4.09
N GLY A 186 25.24 -10.53 -4.19
CA GLY A 186 25.00 -11.70 -5.05
C GLY A 186 24.08 -11.32 -6.21
N SER A 187 23.68 -12.28 -7.02
CA SER A 187 22.95 -12.04 -8.29
C SER A 187 21.44 -12.31 -8.22
N ASP A 188 20.96 -12.93 -7.15
CA ASP A 188 19.62 -13.54 -7.12
C ASP A 188 18.62 -12.76 -6.28
N LEU A 189 17.38 -12.72 -6.77
CA LEU A 189 16.23 -12.23 -6.02
C LEU A 189 14.99 -13.10 -6.20
N GLN A 190 14.10 -13.02 -5.21
CA GLN A 190 12.76 -13.59 -5.24
C GLN A 190 11.75 -12.53 -4.76
N VAL A 191 10.79 -12.19 -5.62
CA VAL A 191 9.59 -11.42 -5.24
C VAL A 191 8.50 -12.39 -4.81
N SER A 192 7.83 -12.06 -3.71
CA SER A 192 6.74 -12.84 -3.14
C SER A 192 5.55 -11.95 -2.81
N SER A 193 4.35 -12.51 -2.93
CA SER A 193 3.18 -12.00 -2.20
C SER A 193 3.21 -12.54 -0.77
N ARG A 194 2.16 -12.26 0.00
CA ARG A 194 1.95 -12.87 1.32
C ARG A 194 1.91 -14.40 1.26
N THR A 195 1.37 -14.99 0.20
CA THR A 195 1.02 -16.43 0.15
C THR A 195 1.95 -17.26 -0.75
N LYS A 196 2.66 -16.66 -1.71
CA LYS A 196 3.46 -17.41 -2.69
C LYS A 196 4.62 -16.62 -3.28
N ALA A 197 5.58 -17.33 -3.88
CA ALA A 197 6.57 -16.74 -4.77
C ALA A 197 5.90 -16.30 -6.07
N LEU A 198 6.29 -15.14 -6.58
CA LEU A 198 5.72 -14.55 -7.80
C LEU A 198 6.74 -14.44 -8.92
N TYR A 199 7.97 -14.09 -8.58
CA TYR A 199 9.04 -13.85 -9.54
C TYR A 199 10.38 -14.22 -8.93
N THR A 200 11.24 -14.82 -9.75
CA THR A 200 12.66 -15.04 -9.42
C THR A 200 13.49 -14.55 -10.59
N LYS A 201 14.65 -13.96 -10.29
CA LYS A 201 15.58 -13.51 -11.31
C LYS A 201 17.01 -13.57 -10.81
N THR A 202 17.88 -14.06 -11.68
CA THR A 202 19.33 -13.97 -11.57
C THR A 202 19.82 -12.86 -12.50
N PHE A 203 20.59 -11.92 -11.97
CA PHE A 203 21.24 -10.85 -12.74
C PHE A 203 22.68 -11.25 -13.08
N ASP A 204 23.20 -10.72 -14.19
CA ASP A 204 24.60 -10.95 -14.59
C ASP A 204 25.58 -10.28 -13.63
N ASN A 205 25.18 -9.16 -13.02
CA ASN A 205 25.98 -8.40 -12.06
C ASN A 205 25.36 -8.46 -10.67
N SER A 206 26.20 -8.24 -9.65
CA SER A 206 25.80 -8.24 -8.25
C SER A 206 24.72 -7.18 -7.96
N ILE A 207 23.71 -7.55 -7.19
CA ILE A 207 22.66 -6.66 -6.68
C ILE A 207 23.22 -5.85 -5.52
N LEU A 208 23.13 -4.52 -5.63
CA LEU A 208 23.55 -3.56 -4.62
C LEU A 208 22.41 -3.24 -3.64
N LEU A 209 21.23 -2.94 -4.17
CA LEU A 209 20.00 -2.74 -3.40
C LEU A 209 18.75 -3.01 -4.24
N CYS A 210 17.66 -3.35 -3.56
CA CYS A 210 16.32 -3.33 -4.14
C CYS A 210 15.42 -2.37 -3.34
N ALA A 211 14.45 -1.78 -4.01
CA ALA A 211 13.37 -1.04 -3.39
C ALA A 211 12.04 -1.45 -4.02
N MET A 212 10.97 -1.42 -3.23
CA MET A 212 9.64 -1.78 -3.71
C MET A 212 8.66 -0.65 -3.38
N SER A 213 7.76 -0.35 -4.32
CA SER A 213 6.77 0.70 -4.14
C SER A 213 5.47 0.16 -3.54
N ASN A 214 4.62 1.06 -3.05
CA ASN A 214 3.28 0.70 -2.57
C ASN A 214 2.35 0.11 -3.65
N ASN A 215 2.71 0.23 -4.94
CA ASN A 215 1.97 -0.39 -6.04
C ASN A 215 2.66 -1.66 -6.56
N ASN A 216 3.58 -2.25 -5.79
CA ASN A 216 4.33 -3.48 -6.11
C ASN A 216 5.33 -3.32 -7.28
N THR A 217 5.71 -2.10 -7.64
CA THR A 217 6.81 -1.83 -8.59
C THR A 217 8.14 -2.15 -7.92
N LEU A 218 9.04 -2.82 -8.62
CA LEU A 218 10.37 -3.20 -8.11
C LEU A 218 11.46 -2.36 -8.77
N ALA A 219 12.29 -1.69 -7.98
CA ALA A 219 13.59 -1.19 -8.42
C ALA A 219 14.70 -2.16 -8.00
N VAL A 220 15.62 -2.44 -8.90
CA VAL A 220 16.84 -3.21 -8.65
C VAL A 220 18.03 -2.39 -9.10
N VAL A 221 19.02 -2.23 -8.23
CA VAL A 221 20.29 -1.61 -8.56
C VAL A 221 21.36 -2.68 -8.58
N THR A 222 22.11 -2.76 -9.67
CA THR A 222 23.20 -3.70 -9.84
C THR A 222 24.52 -2.97 -10.07
N GLU A 223 25.62 -3.66 -9.78
CA GLU A 223 26.95 -3.25 -10.21
C GLU A 223 27.00 -3.16 -11.74
N SER A 224 27.94 -2.35 -12.23
CA SER A 224 28.23 -2.27 -13.66
C SER A 224 29.72 -2.30 -13.90
N GLY A 225 30.15 -3.08 -14.89
CA GLY A 225 31.56 -3.06 -15.32
C GLY A 225 31.96 -1.82 -16.13
N ARG A 226 30.99 -1.00 -16.57
CA ARG A 226 31.22 0.19 -17.40
C ARG A 226 30.76 1.48 -16.74
N TYR A 227 29.70 1.41 -15.95
CA TYR A 227 29.07 2.52 -15.25
C TYR A 227 29.32 2.42 -13.75
N ALA A 228 28.92 3.43 -12.97
CA ALA A 228 28.96 3.33 -11.52
C ALA A 228 27.98 2.25 -11.02
N ALA A 229 26.78 2.22 -11.60
CA ALA A 229 25.74 1.23 -11.34
C ALA A 229 24.72 1.22 -12.48
N GLN A 230 23.84 0.22 -12.48
CA GLN A 230 22.63 0.21 -13.30
C GLN A 230 21.40 0.10 -12.40
N LEU A 231 20.44 1.00 -12.59
CA LEU A 231 19.12 0.94 -11.94
C LEU A 231 18.07 0.49 -12.96
N GLN A 232 17.35 -0.57 -12.64
CA GLN A 232 16.25 -1.11 -13.46
C GLN A 232 14.95 -1.05 -12.67
N ILE A 233 13.85 -0.68 -13.33
CA ILE A 233 12.50 -0.71 -12.73
C ILE A 233 11.65 -1.74 -13.48
N PHE A 234 10.97 -2.55 -12.70
CA PHE A 234 10.04 -3.57 -13.13
C PHE A 234 8.63 -3.21 -12.68
N ASP A 235 7.67 -3.28 -13.58
CA ASP A 235 6.25 -3.09 -13.26
C ASP A 235 5.74 -4.20 -12.31
N PRO A 236 4.49 -4.09 -11.79
CA PRO A 236 3.93 -5.11 -10.90
C PRO A 236 3.76 -6.50 -11.54
N SER A 237 4.00 -6.63 -12.84
CA SER A 237 4.02 -7.90 -13.58
C SER A 237 5.45 -8.35 -13.90
N PHE A 238 6.44 -7.71 -13.28
CA PHE A 238 7.86 -7.97 -13.37
C PHE A 238 8.44 -7.83 -14.78
N ARG A 239 7.82 -6.99 -15.61
CA ARG A 239 8.40 -6.56 -16.89
C ARG A 239 9.26 -5.33 -16.66
N GLN A 240 10.49 -5.36 -17.17
CA GLN A 240 11.35 -4.18 -17.13
C GLN A 240 10.76 -3.07 -17.97
N THR A 241 10.48 -1.92 -17.35
CA THR A 241 9.92 -0.73 -17.99
C THR A 241 10.90 0.43 -18.10
N TYR A 242 11.96 0.41 -17.27
CA TYR A 242 12.94 1.49 -17.20
C TYR A 242 14.35 0.94 -16.93
N SER A 243 15.37 1.64 -17.41
CA SER A 243 16.77 1.38 -17.10
C SER A 243 17.56 2.69 -17.14
N TRP A 244 18.36 2.94 -16.11
CA TRP A 244 19.30 4.05 -16.03
C TRP A 244 20.70 3.52 -15.73
N GLU A 245 21.62 3.81 -16.64
CA GLU A 245 23.04 3.49 -16.51
C GLU A 245 23.76 4.73 -15.95
N MET A 246 24.23 4.65 -14.71
CA MET A 246 24.69 5.82 -13.98
C MET A 246 26.16 6.07 -14.19
N THR A 247 26.50 7.26 -14.66
CA THR A 247 27.88 7.71 -14.81
C THR A 247 28.58 7.79 -13.45
N GLN A 248 29.92 7.80 -13.48
CA GLN A 248 30.75 8.02 -12.28
C GLN A 248 30.45 9.35 -11.58
N ASN A 249 29.94 10.34 -12.33
CA ASN A 249 29.55 11.62 -11.77
C ASN A 249 28.21 11.54 -11.02
N GLU A 250 27.25 10.76 -11.51
CA GLU A 250 25.98 10.51 -10.82
C GLU A 250 26.19 9.63 -9.59
N GLY A 251 27.14 8.70 -9.66
CA GLY A 251 27.51 7.83 -8.53
C GLY A 251 26.65 6.57 -8.44
N THR A 252 26.81 5.85 -7.33
CA THR A 252 26.12 4.58 -7.07
C THR A 252 24.89 4.83 -6.19
N PRO A 253 23.69 4.35 -6.54
CA PRO A 253 22.53 4.44 -5.66
C PRO A 253 22.76 3.69 -4.36
N ILE A 254 22.36 4.31 -3.26
CA ILE A 254 22.37 3.74 -1.91
C ILE A 254 20.98 3.75 -1.27
N ALA A 255 20.03 4.50 -1.85
CA ALA A 255 18.62 4.49 -1.46
C ALA A 255 17.74 4.79 -2.68
N VAL A 256 16.57 4.16 -2.75
CA VAL A 256 15.55 4.43 -3.78
C VAL A 256 14.17 4.51 -3.12
N ALA A 257 13.39 5.52 -3.47
CA ALA A 257 12.01 5.69 -3.01
C ALA A 257 11.11 6.08 -4.19
N PHE A 258 9.89 5.57 -4.23
CA PHE A 258 8.94 5.84 -5.33
C PHE A 258 7.92 6.90 -4.93
N SER A 259 7.48 7.73 -5.87
CA SER A 259 6.31 8.59 -5.67
C SER A 259 5.07 7.74 -5.36
N PRO A 260 4.09 8.28 -4.60
CA PRO A 260 2.86 7.55 -4.30
C PRO A 260 2.11 7.06 -5.56
N ASP A 261 2.12 7.85 -6.62
CA ASP A 261 1.51 7.51 -7.91
C ASP A 261 2.36 6.59 -8.81
N ASN A 262 3.59 6.25 -8.39
CA ASN A 262 4.56 5.42 -9.12
C ASN A 262 5.05 5.97 -10.48
N ARG A 263 4.83 7.25 -10.75
CA ARG A 263 5.30 7.89 -11.99
C ARG A 263 6.71 8.46 -11.87
N GLN A 264 7.21 8.58 -10.65
CA GLN A 264 8.54 9.09 -10.36
C GLN A 264 9.22 8.24 -9.29
N PHE A 265 10.54 8.38 -9.20
CA PHE A 265 11.35 7.81 -8.14
C PHE A 265 12.49 8.75 -7.79
N ALA A 266 12.91 8.70 -6.52
CA ALA A 266 14.08 9.38 -6.01
C ALA A 266 15.20 8.34 -5.86
N ALA A 267 16.39 8.65 -6.37
CA ALA A 267 17.57 7.85 -6.18
C ALA A 267 18.62 8.67 -5.43
N GLY A 268 18.91 8.24 -4.20
CA GLY A 268 19.99 8.77 -3.40
C GLY A 268 21.29 8.07 -3.78
N THR A 269 22.30 8.84 -4.14
CA THR A 269 23.52 8.37 -4.79
C THR A 269 24.76 8.82 -4.05
N LEU A 270 25.79 7.99 -4.08
CA LEU A 270 27.09 8.26 -3.50
C LEU A 270 28.16 8.28 -4.60
N ALA A 271 28.92 9.36 -4.66
CA ALA A 271 30.06 9.49 -5.57
C ALA A 271 31.29 10.00 -4.81
N ALA A 272 32.47 9.48 -5.12
CA ALA A 272 33.72 10.05 -4.64
C ALA A 272 34.22 11.11 -5.62
N ARG A 273 34.38 12.35 -5.16
CA ARG A 273 34.92 13.47 -5.95
C ARG A 273 36.08 14.11 -5.19
N GLN A 274 37.26 14.17 -5.82
CA GLN A 274 38.46 14.79 -5.25
C GLN A 274 38.83 14.26 -3.84
N GLY A 275 38.64 12.96 -3.60
CA GLY A 275 38.93 12.33 -2.30
C GLY A 275 37.87 12.54 -1.23
N GLN A 276 36.73 13.15 -1.56
CA GLN A 276 35.60 13.33 -0.65
C GLN A 276 34.35 12.63 -1.18
N LEU A 277 33.55 12.09 -0.26
CA LEU A 277 32.24 11.54 -0.59
C LEU A 277 31.24 12.68 -0.76
N GLY A 278 30.51 12.64 -1.88
CA GLY A 278 29.40 13.54 -2.18
C GLY A 278 28.13 12.74 -2.36
N CYS A 279 27.05 13.18 -1.71
CA CYS A 279 25.73 12.58 -1.85
C CYS A 279 24.81 13.48 -2.67
N LYS A 280 24.04 12.87 -3.57
CA LYS A 280 22.99 13.55 -4.35
C LYS A 280 21.69 12.76 -4.35
N VAL A 281 20.56 13.45 -4.41
CA VAL A 281 19.24 12.83 -4.59
C VAL A 281 18.69 13.28 -5.93
N TYR A 282 18.54 12.34 -6.86
CA TYR A 282 17.99 12.56 -8.19
C TYR A 282 16.50 12.23 -8.21
N PHE A 283 15.67 13.12 -8.75
CA PHE A 283 14.24 12.87 -8.95
C PHE A 283 13.99 12.57 -10.43
N MET A 284 13.55 11.35 -10.72
CA MET A 284 13.48 10.81 -12.07
C MET A 284 12.05 10.38 -12.42
N SER A 285 11.68 10.46 -13.69
CA SER A 285 10.42 9.90 -14.18
C SER A 285 10.59 8.44 -14.57
N THR A 286 9.62 7.59 -14.23
CA THR A 286 9.63 6.16 -14.63
C THR A 286 9.33 5.95 -16.11
N SER A 287 8.82 6.97 -16.82
CA SER A 287 8.46 6.91 -18.24
C SER A 287 9.45 7.61 -19.17
N SER A 288 10.50 8.24 -18.63
CA SER A 288 11.47 9.02 -19.40
C SER A 288 12.87 8.91 -18.82
N ASN A 289 13.87 8.75 -19.68
CA ASN A 289 15.29 8.74 -19.30
C ASN A 289 15.87 10.16 -19.18
N SER A 290 15.05 11.20 -19.26
CA SER A 290 15.48 12.58 -18.99
C SER A 290 15.85 12.72 -17.52
N GLU A 291 17.05 13.24 -17.25
CA GLU A 291 17.47 13.65 -15.91
C GLU A 291 16.49 14.70 -15.38
N GLY A 292 15.88 14.41 -14.23
CA GLY A 292 15.08 15.40 -13.52
C GLY A 292 15.92 16.22 -12.54
N PRO A 293 15.29 17.03 -11.68
CA PRO A 293 16.04 17.88 -10.76
C PRO A 293 16.80 17.03 -9.73
N ALA A 294 17.91 17.56 -9.22
CA ALA A 294 18.76 16.86 -8.26
C ALA A 294 19.15 17.75 -7.08
N TYR A 295 19.03 17.23 -5.87
CA TYR A 295 19.49 17.87 -4.65
C TYR A 295 20.93 17.41 -4.35
N THR A 296 21.79 18.35 -3.94
CA THR A 296 23.15 18.04 -3.50
C THR A 296 23.23 18.20 -1.99
N ALA A 297 23.62 17.13 -1.30
CA ALA A 297 23.75 17.15 0.15
C ALA A 297 24.89 18.06 0.62
N SER A 298 24.85 18.40 1.90
CA SER A 298 25.97 19.10 2.54
C SER A 298 27.25 18.26 2.40
N GLN A 299 28.39 18.92 2.27
CA GLN A 299 29.67 18.27 2.08
C GLN A 299 29.99 17.33 3.25
N GLY A 300 30.34 16.08 2.94
CA GLY A 300 30.67 15.06 3.94
C GLY A 300 29.46 14.36 4.56
N SER A 301 28.23 14.80 4.28
CA SER A 301 27.01 14.16 4.77
C SER A 301 26.65 12.94 3.93
N MET A 302 26.31 11.83 4.60
CA MET A 302 25.88 10.59 3.97
C MET A 302 24.39 10.37 4.14
N LEU A 303 23.70 10.02 3.06
CA LEU A 303 22.29 9.65 3.09
C LEU A 303 22.11 8.28 3.72
N LEU A 304 21.17 8.18 4.66
CA LEU A 304 20.83 6.97 5.39
C LEU A 304 19.49 6.40 4.95
N SER A 305 18.52 7.26 4.64
CA SER A 305 17.22 6.83 4.10
C SER A 305 16.53 7.91 3.28
N LEU A 306 15.64 7.45 2.38
CA LEU A 306 14.71 8.29 1.62
C LEU A 306 13.30 7.80 1.86
N ASP A 307 12.39 8.74 2.08
CA ASP A 307 10.96 8.47 2.23
C ASP A 307 10.16 9.47 1.38
N TRP A 308 9.60 8.99 0.28
CA TRP A 308 8.76 9.82 -0.61
C TRP A 308 7.32 9.74 -0.15
N GLN A 309 6.88 10.78 0.56
CA GLN A 309 5.63 10.75 1.31
C GLN A 309 4.44 11.32 0.53
N SER A 310 4.67 12.31 -0.34
CA SER A 310 3.63 12.92 -1.16
C SER A 310 4.19 13.50 -2.47
N GLU A 311 3.31 13.96 -3.36
CA GLU A 311 3.68 14.61 -4.63
C GLU A 311 4.64 15.81 -4.49
N SER A 312 4.75 16.39 -3.30
CA SER A 312 5.59 17.56 -3.04
C SER A 312 6.51 17.40 -1.83
N ARG A 313 6.67 16.18 -1.30
CA ARG A 313 7.39 15.96 -0.05
C ARG A 313 8.19 14.67 -0.08
N VAL A 314 9.51 14.81 -0.07
CA VAL A 314 10.46 13.70 0.15
C VAL A 314 11.31 14.02 1.36
N VAL A 315 11.38 13.09 2.32
CA VAL A 315 12.29 13.19 3.47
C VAL A 315 13.57 12.48 3.11
N ALA A 316 14.69 13.19 3.28
CA ALA A 316 16.02 12.62 3.22
C ALA A 316 16.66 12.71 4.61
N VAL A 317 16.97 11.55 5.18
CA VAL A 317 17.69 11.46 6.46
C VAL A 317 19.16 11.26 6.14
N PHE A 318 19.98 12.23 6.50
CA PHE A 318 21.43 12.13 6.46
C PHE A 318 21.96 11.79 7.86
N ASP A 319 23.23 11.43 7.93
CA ASP A 319 23.96 11.19 9.18
C ASP A 319 24.12 12.44 10.06
N THR A 320 24.02 13.63 9.47
CA THR A 320 24.34 14.92 10.08
C THR A 320 23.14 15.87 10.17
N TYR A 321 22.09 15.62 9.38
CA TYR A 321 20.85 16.40 9.37
C TYR A 321 19.72 15.60 8.74
N ILE A 322 18.49 16.09 8.91
CA ILE A 322 17.32 15.64 8.15
C ILE A 322 16.78 16.80 7.32
N ALA A 323 16.32 16.52 6.10
CA ALA A 323 15.78 17.52 5.19
C ALA A 323 14.48 17.07 4.54
N VAL A 324 13.62 18.05 4.24
CA VAL A 324 12.46 17.88 3.36
C VAL A 324 12.77 18.52 2.02
N LEU A 325 12.56 17.77 0.95
CA LEU A 325 12.84 18.15 -0.43
C LEU A 325 11.53 18.22 -1.23
N ASP A 326 11.37 19.26 -2.04
CA ASP A 326 10.33 19.28 -3.08
C ASP A 326 10.85 18.52 -4.31
N PRO A 327 10.28 17.36 -4.68
CA PRO A 327 10.77 16.53 -5.78
C PRO A 327 10.64 17.20 -7.16
N ARG A 328 9.81 18.24 -7.30
CA ARG A 328 9.58 18.94 -8.58
C ARG A 328 10.70 19.90 -8.94
N THR A 329 11.38 20.43 -7.94
CA THR A 329 12.44 21.45 -8.07
C THR A 329 13.76 21.02 -7.44
N ALA A 330 13.77 19.92 -6.68
CA ALA A 330 14.85 19.48 -5.81
C ALA A 330 15.30 20.53 -4.78
N THR A 331 14.40 21.43 -4.39
CA THR A 331 14.70 22.45 -3.38
C THR A 331 14.49 21.88 -1.98
N GLU A 332 15.42 22.17 -1.08
CA GLU A 332 15.25 21.97 0.36
C GLU A 332 14.21 22.96 0.89
N THR A 333 13.10 22.44 1.42
CA THR A 333 12.01 23.26 1.98
C THR A 333 12.07 23.35 3.49
N ALA A 334 12.71 22.38 4.13
CA ALA A 334 12.93 22.35 5.57
C ALA A 334 14.19 21.55 5.90
N ARG A 335 14.83 21.87 7.02
CA ARG A 335 16.03 21.19 7.52
C ARG A 335 16.12 21.28 9.03
N TYR A 336 16.58 20.19 9.65
CA TYR A 336 17.01 20.17 11.04
C TYR A 336 18.42 19.56 11.14
N ASP A 337 19.38 20.37 11.56
CA ASP A 337 20.77 19.98 11.77
C ASP A 337 20.96 19.35 13.16
N PHE A 338 21.67 18.22 13.22
CA PHE A 338 21.86 17.51 14.49
C PHE A 338 22.88 18.17 15.43
N GLY A 339 23.49 19.29 15.02
CA GLY A 339 24.38 20.08 15.88
C GLY A 339 25.63 19.32 16.37
N GLY A 340 26.08 18.31 15.61
CA GLY A 340 27.18 17.42 15.99
C GLY A 340 26.78 16.22 16.86
N ALA A 341 25.48 16.06 17.16
CA ALA A 341 24.95 14.82 17.70
C ALA A 341 24.98 13.71 16.64
N THR A 342 25.11 12.46 17.09
CA THR A 342 25.06 11.29 16.19
C THR A 342 23.63 10.77 16.13
N LEU A 343 23.08 10.61 14.92
CA LEU A 343 21.77 9.98 14.75
C LEU A 343 21.84 8.49 15.13
N GLN A 344 21.00 8.07 16.08
CA GLN A 344 20.83 6.66 16.47
C GLN A 344 19.66 6.03 15.72
N SER A 345 18.54 6.75 15.60
CA SER A 345 17.34 6.25 14.95
C SER A 345 16.46 7.43 14.52
N ALA A 346 15.75 7.27 13.40
CA ALA A 346 14.82 8.27 12.87
C ALA A 346 13.49 7.60 12.54
N ALA A 347 12.40 8.27 12.88
CA ALA A 347 11.05 7.88 12.51
C ALA A 347 10.35 9.08 11.84
N PRO A 348 10.65 9.34 10.55
CA PRO A 348 9.97 10.38 9.80
C PRO A 348 8.51 9.99 9.57
N GLY A 349 7.60 10.93 9.83
CA GLY A 349 6.19 10.84 9.49
C GLY A 349 5.79 11.98 8.54
N GLN A 350 4.55 11.93 8.05
CA GLN A 350 4.04 12.96 7.14
C GLN A 350 3.78 14.30 7.83
N ARG A 351 3.45 14.27 9.12
CA ARG A 351 3.10 15.47 9.89
C ARG A 351 4.14 15.85 10.91
N GLN A 352 4.80 14.86 11.50
CA GLN A 352 5.75 15.03 12.57
C GLN A 352 6.83 13.97 12.42
N THR A 353 8.03 14.29 12.90
CA THR A 353 9.18 13.40 12.85
C THR A 353 9.74 13.24 14.25
N ALA A 354 10.16 12.02 14.60
CA ALA A 354 10.93 11.78 15.81
C ALA A 354 12.36 11.39 15.43
N LEU A 355 13.33 11.89 16.20
CA LEU A 355 14.74 11.59 16.09
C LEU A 355 15.26 11.15 17.46
N LEU A 356 16.06 10.09 17.47
CA LEU A 356 16.85 9.71 18.61
C LEU A 356 18.30 10.10 18.33
N LEU A 357 18.80 11.10 19.06
CA LEU A 357 20.13 11.64 18.90
C LEU A 357 21.01 11.26 20.09
N ASN A 358 22.23 10.83 19.82
CA ASN A 358 23.25 10.67 20.85
C ASN A 358 24.02 11.98 21.00
N ILE A 359 23.93 12.57 22.19
CA ILE A 359 24.65 13.78 22.59
C ILE A 359 25.68 13.43 23.68
N ARG A 360 26.61 14.37 23.95
CA ARG A 360 27.56 14.23 25.05
C ARG A 360 26.80 14.21 26.39
N GLY A 361 26.48 13.02 26.88
CA GLY A 361 25.72 12.83 28.12
C GLY A 361 24.60 11.79 28.04
N GLY A 362 24.28 11.27 26.85
CA GLY A 362 23.27 10.22 26.66
C GLY A 362 22.44 10.42 25.39
N ASN A 363 21.34 9.70 25.30
CA ASN A 363 20.41 9.85 24.17
C ASN A 363 19.35 10.92 24.48
N SER A 364 18.95 11.66 23.44
CA SER A 364 17.92 12.69 23.44
C SER A 364 16.86 12.34 22.40
N LEU A 365 15.59 12.39 22.79
CA LEU A 365 14.47 12.33 21.86
C LEU A 365 14.15 13.75 21.43
N VAL A 366 14.26 14.00 20.13
CA VAL A 366 13.83 15.25 19.49
C VAL A 366 12.60 14.96 18.65
N THR A 367 11.53 15.70 18.87
CA THR A 367 10.33 15.67 18.05
C THR A 367 10.24 16.93 17.23
N LEU A 368 9.81 16.80 15.98
CA LEU A 368 9.75 17.86 15.00
C LEU A 368 8.37 17.90 14.35
N ASP A 369 7.93 19.09 13.93
CA ASP A 369 6.74 19.24 13.10
C ASP A 369 7.02 18.90 11.61
N ASN A 370 6.05 19.24 10.74
CA ASN A 370 6.13 18.95 9.31
C ASN A 370 7.26 19.73 8.62
N ASP A 371 7.61 20.90 9.15
CA ASP A 371 8.62 21.81 8.61
C ASP A 371 9.95 21.63 9.34
N LEU A 372 10.11 20.50 10.04
CA LEU A 372 11.28 20.12 10.83
C LEU A 372 11.62 21.12 11.96
N THR A 373 10.62 21.86 12.44
CA THR A 373 10.77 22.74 13.61
C THR A 373 10.66 21.91 14.89
N PRO A 374 11.58 22.06 15.86
CA PRO A 374 11.49 21.34 17.12
C PRO A 374 10.20 21.63 17.90
N LEU A 375 9.53 20.56 18.31
CA LEU A 375 8.35 20.58 19.18
C LEU A 375 8.73 20.28 20.63
N ALA A 376 9.56 19.27 20.84
CA ALA A 376 10.11 18.92 22.14
C ALA A 376 11.50 18.29 22.01
N GLU A 377 12.28 18.45 23.07
CA GLU A 377 13.54 17.76 23.26
C GLU A 377 13.61 17.25 24.70
N ILE A 378 13.69 15.92 24.87
CA ILE A 378 13.66 15.27 26.18
C ILE A 378 14.75 14.21 26.31
N PRO A 379 15.29 13.97 27.53
CA PRO A 379 16.24 12.89 27.75
C PRO A 379 15.63 11.52 27.45
N ALA A 380 16.25 10.76 26.54
CA ALA A 380 15.83 9.40 26.15
C ALA A 380 16.66 8.28 26.82
N ARG A 381 17.58 8.64 27.73
CA ARG A 381 18.36 7.73 28.57
C ARG A 381 19.05 6.63 27.76
N GLN A 382 18.65 5.37 27.98
CA GLN A 382 19.23 4.16 27.36
C GLN A 382 18.42 3.67 26.15
N ALA A 383 17.45 4.45 25.65
CA ALA A 383 16.72 4.09 24.44
C ALA A 383 17.70 3.93 23.27
N TYR A 384 17.53 2.91 22.44
CA TYR A 384 18.41 2.62 21.30
C TYR A 384 17.70 2.64 19.96
N GLY A 385 16.38 2.80 19.95
CA GLY A 385 15.59 2.91 18.74
C GLY A 385 14.28 3.61 19.01
N ILE A 386 13.68 4.12 17.93
CA ILE A 386 12.37 4.75 17.98
C ILE A 386 11.48 4.24 16.86
N LYS A 387 10.17 4.25 17.11
CA LYS A 387 9.13 4.17 16.08
C LYS A 387 8.13 5.29 16.32
N ALA A 388 7.56 5.85 15.27
CA ALA A 388 6.48 6.82 15.38
C ALA A 388 5.23 6.35 14.62
N THR A 389 4.08 6.73 15.14
CA THR A 389 2.79 6.79 14.43
C THR A 389 2.40 8.26 14.24
N ASP A 390 1.21 8.52 13.70
CA ASP A 390 0.73 9.90 13.50
C ASP A 390 0.55 10.70 14.80
N THR A 391 0.48 10.03 15.96
CA THR A 391 0.14 10.66 17.24
C THR A 391 1.15 10.41 18.35
N SER A 392 1.99 9.39 18.20
CA SER A 392 2.79 8.88 19.31
C SER A 392 4.15 8.40 18.85
N VAL A 393 5.13 8.53 19.75
CA VAL A 393 6.50 8.06 19.58
C VAL A 393 6.77 6.96 20.60
N TYR A 394 7.33 5.86 20.15
CA TYR A 394 7.66 4.68 20.94
C TYR A 394 9.17 4.56 21.03
N LEU A 395 9.71 4.66 22.24
CA LEU A 395 11.13 4.49 22.53
C LEU A 395 11.38 3.03 22.91
N LEU A 396 12.35 2.41 22.24
CA LEU A 396 12.83 1.08 22.55
C LEU A 396 13.94 1.19 23.60
N CYS A 397 13.62 0.82 24.84
CA CYS A 397 14.53 0.75 25.97
C CYS A 397 14.92 -0.72 26.25
N PRO A 398 16.04 -0.99 26.96
CA PRO A 398 16.54 -2.37 27.14
C PRO A 398 15.52 -3.37 27.68
N ASN A 399 14.63 -2.91 28.57
CA ASN A 399 13.62 -3.74 29.22
C ASN A 399 12.20 -3.18 29.06
N ALA A 400 12.00 -2.14 28.25
CA ALA A 400 10.72 -1.43 28.20
C ALA A 400 10.46 -0.80 26.83
N VAL A 401 9.19 -0.51 26.58
CA VAL A 401 8.75 0.39 25.52
C VAL A 401 8.06 1.56 26.19
N GLU A 402 8.57 2.77 25.94
CA GLU A 402 8.02 4.01 26.48
C GLU A 402 7.28 4.75 25.37
N CYS A 403 6.04 5.18 25.63
CA CYS A 403 5.22 5.92 24.68
C CYS A 403 5.17 7.39 25.07
N TYR A 404 5.40 8.26 24.09
CA TYR A 404 5.41 9.71 24.23
C TYR A 404 4.48 10.36 23.20
N GLY A 405 3.94 11.52 23.55
CA GLY A 405 3.41 12.47 22.57
C GLY A 405 4.53 13.23 21.86
N PHE A 406 4.23 13.84 20.71
CA PHE A 406 5.18 14.71 20.02
C PHE A 406 5.46 16.03 20.77
N ASP A 407 4.70 16.33 21.80
CA ASP A 407 4.93 17.42 22.78
C ASP A 407 5.95 17.04 23.86
N GLY A 408 6.48 15.80 23.84
CA GLY A 408 7.45 15.31 24.80
C GLY A 408 6.84 14.77 26.10
N VAL A 409 5.51 14.71 26.22
CA VAL A 409 4.84 14.15 27.40
C VAL A 409 4.81 12.63 27.32
N GLN A 410 5.27 11.95 28.38
CA GLN A 410 5.19 10.48 28.47
C GLN A 410 3.75 10.05 28.70
N ASN A 411 3.20 9.26 27.79
CA ASN A 411 1.85 8.72 27.87
C ASN A 411 1.78 7.48 28.77
N TRP A 412 2.72 6.55 28.60
CA TRP A 412 2.81 5.32 29.37
C TRP A 412 4.15 4.61 29.16
N VAL A 413 4.45 3.64 30.03
CA VAL A 413 5.60 2.74 29.93
C VAL A 413 5.12 1.31 30.09
N GLN A 414 5.55 0.41 29.21
CA GLN A 414 5.37 -1.02 29.36
C GLN A 414 6.74 -1.68 29.54
N ASP A 415 6.93 -2.40 30.65
CA ASP A 415 8.21 -2.99 31.07
C ASP A 415 8.13 -4.48 31.43
N ASN A 416 6.96 -5.09 31.20
CA ASN A 416 6.68 -6.49 31.53
C ASN A 416 6.97 -7.46 30.38
N PHE A 417 7.95 -7.14 29.52
CA PHE A 417 8.31 -7.99 28.40
C PHE A 417 9.13 -9.20 28.83
N SER A 418 8.88 -10.33 28.17
CA SER A 418 9.63 -11.57 28.40
C SER A 418 11.08 -11.53 27.90
N ALA A 419 11.39 -10.61 26.99
CA ALA A 419 12.72 -10.37 26.43
C ALA A 419 12.87 -8.90 26.01
N ARG A 420 14.10 -8.50 25.67
CA ARG A 420 14.40 -7.15 25.18
C ARG A 420 13.57 -6.80 23.93
N PRO A 421 12.90 -5.63 23.87
CA PRO A 421 12.22 -5.16 22.67
C PRO A 421 13.16 -4.98 21.49
N ILE A 422 12.87 -5.58 20.35
CA ILE A 422 13.70 -5.51 19.14
C ILE A 422 13.20 -4.37 18.25
N GLN A 423 11.89 -4.32 18.02
CA GLN A 423 11.26 -3.36 17.14
C GLN A 423 9.80 -3.13 17.54
N VAL A 424 9.31 -1.91 17.32
CA VAL A 424 7.87 -1.61 17.28
C VAL A 424 7.48 -1.37 15.83
N LEU A 425 6.39 -1.99 15.39
CA LEU A 425 5.89 -1.91 14.03
C LEU A 425 4.42 -1.50 14.04
N LYS A 426 4.07 -0.47 13.28
CA LYS A 426 2.67 -0.15 13.00
C LYS A 426 2.22 -0.91 11.75
N ALA A 427 1.43 -1.95 11.97
CA ALA A 427 0.68 -2.67 10.94
C ALA A 427 -0.82 -2.38 11.12
N SER A 428 -1.72 -3.35 10.91
CA SER A 428 -3.13 -3.18 11.33
C SER A 428 -3.19 -2.90 12.83
N GLU A 429 -2.45 -3.70 13.60
CA GLU A 429 -2.18 -3.47 15.01
C GLU A 429 -0.85 -2.76 15.22
N LEU A 430 -0.65 -2.21 16.41
CA LEU A 430 0.68 -1.82 16.86
C LEU A 430 1.33 -3.05 17.48
N LEU A 431 2.47 -3.48 16.94
CA LEU A 431 3.15 -4.71 17.34
C LEU A 431 4.49 -4.39 18.00
N VAL A 432 4.86 -5.18 19.00
CA VAL A 432 6.20 -5.20 19.59
C VAL A 432 6.82 -6.59 19.40
N PHE A 433 8.08 -6.61 18.99
CA PHE A 433 8.85 -7.83 18.76
C PHE A 433 9.85 -7.99 19.92
N THR A 434 9.86 -9.16 20.56
CA THR A 434 10.74 -9.50 21.69
C THR A 434 11.25 -10.93 21.52
N GLY A 435 12.56 -11.12 21.33
CA GLY A 435 13.10 -12.43 20.93
C GLY A 435 12.34 -12.99 19.73
N SER A 436 11.84 -14.23 19.84
CA SER A 436 11.02 -14.87 18.80
C SER A 436 9.52 -14.62 18.89
N ARG A 437 9.09 -13.59 19.62
CA ARG A 437 7.69 -13.31 19.90
C ARG A 437 7.28 -11.98 19.30
N ALA A 438 6.11 -11.96 18.66
CA ALA A 438 5.42 -10.73 18.28
C ALA A 438 4.07 -10.66 19.01
N GLU A 439 3.76 -9.52 19.61
CA GLU A 439 2.52 -9.30 20.34
C GLU A 439 1.98 -7.88 20.13
N VAL A 440 0.67 -7.71 20.37
CA VAL A 440 0.06 -6.37 20.29
C VAL A 440 0.57 -5.53 21.44
N LEU A 441 1.09 -4.37 21.09
CA LEU A 441 1.53 -3.36 22.04
C LEU A 441 0.34 -2.47 22.40
N THR A 442 -0.18 -2.67 23.61
CA THR A 442 -1.26 -1.86 24.17
C THR A 442 -0.76 -1.07 25.38
N PRO A 443 -1.35 0.11 25.67
CA PRO A 443 -1.13 0.76 26.95
C PRO A 443 -1.39 -0.23 28.09
N PRO A 444 -0.56 -0.26 29.16
CA PRO A 444 -0.83 -1.10 30.31
C PRO A 444 -2.19 -0.80 30.92
N ASP A 445 -2.88 -1.83 31.39
CA ASP A 445 -4.15 -1.70 32.11
C ASP A 445 -3.93 -1.00 33.45
N ASN A 446 -3.91 0.32 33.46
CA ASN A 446 -4.04 1.09 34.69
C ASN A 446 -5.52 1.14 35.10
N ALA A 447 -6.07 -0.03 35.41
CA ALA A 447 -7.38 -0.21 36.02
C ALA A 447 -7.22 -0.87 37.40
N ASN A 448 -6.62 -0.16 38.36
CA ASN A 448 -7.17 0.07 39.70
C ASN A 448 -6.17 0.65 40.72
N ASN A 449 -6.69 1.62 41.50
CA ASN A 449 -6.34 2.03 42.88
C ASN A 449 -5.20 3.07 43.03
N THR A 450 -5.35 4.22 43.69
CA THR A 450 -6.32 4.68 44.72
C THR A 450 -6.40 6.22 44.75
N ASN A 451 -7.59 6.80 44.60
CA ASN A 451 -7.98 8.02 45.31
C ASN A 451 -9.22 7.67 46.15
N ASP A 452 -8.98 6.89 47.20
CA ASP A 452 -9.79 6.89 48.42
C ASP A 452 -8.86 7.33 49.54
N SER A 453 -8.92 8.63 49.87
CA SER A 453 -8.69 9.26 51.18
C SER A 453 -8.85 10.76 51.04
#